data_AF-A0A9D9MCN5-F1
#
_entry.id   AF-A0A9D9MCN5-F1
#
_cell.length_a   1.000
_cell.length_b   1.000
_cell.length_c   1.000
_cell.angle_alpha   90.00
_cell.angle_beta   90.00
_cell.angle_gamma   90.00
#
_symmetry.space_group_name_H-M   'P 1'
#
loop_
_entity.id
_entity.type
_entity.pdbx_description
1 polymer ?
#
loop_
_entity_poly.entity_id
_entity_poly.type
_entity_poly.pdbx_seq_one_letter_code
_entity_poly.pdbx_strand_id
1 'polypeptide(L)'
;MKPFTNSIFIALCAGVLCVACSSKQEPVEAPAQKTSQVEKVVVAAPTAPVVPAQEEKTEEPKPQPAKEEVKPAPANTTKPKTLYPNEVIIQVKNWDKKLGFLKTDFTQTSEYDGVPISKSQGILYYDKAKNLLRLDTTNGDGKIEQTAITDKKQILILDGQGHEITTLSWTEWQQGQPNQALFDFGNYTALLAKHNVALEEKNVLKLTPKEGEEYTLYLTLSEKDYFPTNIKIVSDLMVTEAQLLNAQKNESLPFDTFRQGGLFK
;
A
#
# COMPACT_ATOMS: atom_id res chain seq x y z
N MET A 1 37.99 1.12 7.43
CA MET A 1 37.44 1.49 6.10
C MET A 1 37.72 0.36 5.12
N LYS A 2 36.68 -0.37 4.73
CA LYS A 2 36.67 -1.37 3.66
C LYS A 2 35.41 -1.10 2.83
N PRO A 3 35.46 -1.14 1.49
CA PRO A 3 34.36 -0.69 0.65
C PRO A 3 33.25 -1.75 0.61
N PHE A 4 32.00 -1.32 0.77
CA PHE A 4 30.82 -2.11 0.46
C PHE A 4 30.61 -2.14 -1.06
N THR A 5 30.68 -3.32 -1.64
CA THR A 5 30.34 -3.60 -3.05
C THR A 5 28.87 -3.96 -3.19
N ASN A 6 28.20 -3.28 -4.13
CA ASN A 6 27.06 -3.72 -4.96
C ASN A 6 25.89 -4.45 -4.29
N SER A 7 24.78 -3.72 -4.07
CA SER A 7 23.45 -4.31 -4.02
C SER A 7 22.84 -4.35 -5.42
N ILE A 8 22.51 -5.55 -5.87
CA ILE A 8 21.89 -5.84 -7.17
C ILE A 8 20.41 -5.45 -7.10
N PHE A 9 20.01 -4.49 -7.93
CA PHE A 9 18.60 -4.23 -8.25
C PHE A 9 18.09 -5.39 -9.12
N ILE A 10 17.15 -6.19 -8.59
CA ILE A 10 16.36 -7.09 -9.42
C ILE A 10 15.06 -6.38 -9.77
N ALA A 11 15.07 -5.68 -10.90
CA ALA A 11 13.88 -5.38 -11.67
C ALA A 11 13.43 -6.68 -12.34
N LEU A 12 12.28 -7.21 -11.91
CA LEU A 12 11.73 -8.44 -12.44
C LEU A 12 11.01 -8.15 -13.77
N CYS A 13 11.78 -7.99 -14.84
CA CYS A 13 11.28 -8.03 -16.21
C CYS A 13 11.66 -9.39 -16.82
N ALA A 14 10.70 -10.30 -16.89
CA ALA A 14 10.85 -11.57 -17.60
C ALA A 14 10.87 -11.31 -19.12
N GLY A 15 12.07 -11.33 -19.71
CA GLY A 15 12.33 -11.26 -21.15
C GLY A 15 13.09 -12.50 -21.61
N VAL A 16 12.42 -13.30 -22.44
CA VAL A 16 12.86 -14.53 -23.11
C VAL A 16 14.23 -14.38 -23.79
N LEU A 17 15.18 -15.29 -23.51
CA LEU A 17 16.27 -15.66 -24.42
C LEU A 17 16.70 -17.13 -24.18
N CYS A 18 16.22 -18.02 -25.05
CA CYS A 18 16.92 -19.28 -25.33
C CYS A 18 18.10 -18.96 -26.26
N VAL A 19 19.32 -19.31 -25.88
CA VAL A 19 20.46 -19.40 -26.81
C VAL A 19 21.05 -20.80 -26.70
N ALA A 20 20.91 -21.55 -27.79
CA ALA A 20 21.61 -22.80 -28.04
C ALA A 20 22.99 -22.52 -28.67
N CYS A 21 23.94 -23.42 -28.44
CA CYS A 21 25.35 -23.31 -28.78
C CYS A 21 25.67 -23.32 -30.29
N SER A 22 26.78 -22.62 -30.59
CA SER A 22 27.62 -22.50 -31.79
C SER A 22 27.67 -23.63 -32.83
N SER A 23 27.71 -23.22 -34.10
CA SER A 23 28.73 -23.67 -35.07
C SER A 23 28.95 -22.67 -36.22
N LYS A 24 30.24 -22.40 -36.50
CA LYS A 24 30.86 -21.64 -37.60
C LYS A 24 30.15 -21.68 -38.97
N GLN A 25 29.92 -20.51 -39.58
CA GLN A 25 30.26 -20.23 -41.00
C GLN A 25 30.12 -18.73 -41.33
N GLU A 26 31.11 -18.19 -42.05
CA GLU A 26 31.08 -16.93 -42.84
C GLU A 26 31.46 -17.31 -44.29
N PRO A 27 31.31 -16.46 -45.33
CA PRO A 27 30.45 -15.26 -45.47
C PRO A 27 29.71 -15.23 -46.83
N VAL A 28 28.64 -14.42 -46.98
CA VAL A 28 28.18 -13.91 -48.29
C VAL A 28 27.63 -12.49 -48.15
N GLU A 29 28.04 -11.62 -49.09
CA GLU A 29 27.75 -10.20 -49.25
C GLU A 29 26.26 -9.81 -49.41
N ALA A 30 26.04 -8.51 -49.18
CA ALA A 30 24.80 -7.73 -49.10
C ALA A 30 24.06 -7.52 -50.46
N PRO A 31 22.89 -6.83 -50.52
CA PRO A 31 22.85 -5.38 -50.35
C PRO A 31 21.58 -4.73 -49.75
N ALA A 32 21.78 -3.47 -49.35
CA ALA A 32 20.91 -2.29 -49.48
C ALA A 32 19.78 -1.98 -48.47
N GLN A 33 19.95 -0.77 -47.91
CA GLN A 33 19.02 0.07 -47.17
C GLN A 33 17.70 0.36 -47.92
N LYS A 34 16.62 0.62 -47.16
CA LYS A 34 15.83 1.84 -47.35
C LYS A 34 15.08 2.27 -46.09
N THR A 35 15.11 3.59 -45.95
CA THR A 35 14.63 4.51 -44.92
C THR A 35 13.11 4.61 -44.77
N SER A 36 12.70 4.92 -43.53
CA SER A 36 11.67 5.86 -43.07
C SER A 36 10.33 5.96 -43.79
N GLN A 37 9.25 5.85 -43.00
CA GLN A 37 8.22 6.90 -42.94
C GLN A 37 7.48 6.89 -41.60
N VAL A 38 7.43 8.09 -41.03
CA VAL A 38 6.66 8.52 -39.87
C VAL A 38 5.29 8.96 -40.38
N GLU A 39 4.20 8.53 -39.77
CA GLU A 39 2.94 9.28 -39.89
C GLU A 39 2.16 9.31 -38.57
N LYS A 40 1.91 10.55 -38.15
CA LYS A 40 1.10 10.99 -37.00
C LYS A 40 -0.38 10.79 -37.29
N VAL A 41 -1.14 10.33 -36.29
CA VAL A 41 -2.58 10.63 -36.13
C VAL A 41 -2.81 10.84 -34.62
N VAL A 42 -2.66 12.05 -34.10
CA VAL A 42 -3.65 13.14 -33.96
C VAL A 42 -4.92 12.71 -33.21
N VAL A 43 -4.95 13.15 -31.95
CA VAL A 43 -6.05 13.20 -30.98
C VAL A 43 -7.18 14.09 -31.51
N ALA A 44 -8.43 13.66 -31.38
CA ALA A 44 -9.58 14.56 -31.38
C ALA A 44 -10.76 13.99 -30.56
N ALA A 45 -11.11 14.72 -29.50
CA ALA A 45 -12.42 14.77 -28.87
C ALA A 45 -12.69 16.27 -28.59
N PRO A 46 -13.91 16.72 -28.25
CA PRO A 46 -15.25 16.27 -28.66
C PRO A 46 -16.04 17.44 -29.29
N THR A 47 -17.16 17.16 -29.96
CA THR A 47 -18.14 18.18 -30.39
C THR A 47 -19.48 17.95 -29.72
N ALA A 48 -19.96 18.99 -29.02
CA ALA A 48 -21.36 19.21 -28.68
C ALA A 48 -21.78 20.56 -29.29
N PRO A 49 -23.03 20.69 -29.78
CA PRO A 49 -23.84 21.85 -29.39
C PRO A 49 -25.35 21.53 -29.21
N VAL A 50 -25.95 21.90 -28.06
CA VAL A 50 -26.86 23.07 -27.78
C VAL A 50 -28.24 23.02 -28.50
N VAL A 51 -29.40 23.03 -27.81
CA VAL A 51 -30.36 24.15 -27.47
C VAL A 51 -31.78 23.47 -27.32
N PRO A 52 -32.89 23.98 -26.68
CA PRO A 52 -33.19 25.26 -25.98
C PRO A 52 -33.84 25.17 -24.57
N ALA A 53 -33.99 26.38 -24.01
CA ALA A 53 -34.58 26.84 -22.76
C ALA A 53 -36.12 26.69 -22.59
N GLN A 54 -36.56 26.81 -21.33
CA GLN A 54 -37.88 27.34 -20.96
C GLN A 54 -37.82 28.12 -19.61
N GLU A 55 -38.41 29.32 -19.68
CA GLU A 55 -38.99 30.24 -18.66
C GLU A 55 -39.75 29.53 -17.51
N GLU A 56 -40.09 30.09 -16.35
CA GLU A 56 -40.01 31.39 -15.66
C GLU A 56 -40.62 31.12 -14.26
N LYS A 57 -40.33 31.99 -13.28
CA LYS A 57 -41.29 32.57 -12.31
C LYS A 57 -40.83 32.60 -10.86
N THR A 58 -40.51 33.82 -10.46
CA THR A 58 -40.36 34.38 -9.12
C THR A 58 -41.71 34.44 -8.40
N GLU A 59 -41.77 34.04 -7.13
CA GLU A 59 -42.77 34.51 -6.17
C GLU A 59 -42.15 34.60 -4.76
N GLU A 60 -42.23 35.79 -4.17
CA GLU A 60 -41.80 36.18 -2.81
C GLU A 60 -43.02 36.22 -1.85
N PRO A 61 -42.87 36.43 -0.52
CA PRO A 61 -43.44 35.55 0.51
C PRO A 61 -44.49 36.21 1.43
N LYS A 62 -45.16 35.41 2.28
CA LYS A 62 -45.77 35.79 3.60
C LYS A 62 -46.54 34.59 4.23
N PRO A 63 -46.89 34.60 5.53
CA PRO A 63 -46.12 34.86 6.74
C PRO A 63 -46.19 33.66 7.74
N GLN A 64 -45.24 33.66 8.68
CA GLN A 64 -45.15 32.80 9.87
C GLN A 64 -46.39 32.86 10.79
N PRO A 65 -46.71 31.77 11.51
CA PRO A 65 -47.21 31.84 12.88
C PRO A 65 -46.12 31.43 13.88
N ALA A 66 -46.18 32.08 15.04
CA ALA A 66 -45.13 32.15 16.04
C ALA A 66 -45.13 31.02 17.09
N LYS A 67 -43.96 30.90 17.72
CA LYS A 67 -43.65 30.39 19.08
C LYS A 67 -43.62 28.87 19.29
N GLU A 68 -42.41 28.37 19.50
CA GLU A 68 -42.07 27.73 20.78
C GLU A 68 -40.60 27.99 21.14
N GLU A 69 -40.40 28.50 22.35
CA GLU A 69 -39.14 28.97 22.90
C GLU A 69 -38.37 27.76 23.48
N VAL A 70 -37.48 27.17 22.68
CA VAL A 70 -36.58 26.11 23.17
C VAL A 70 -35.36 26.77 23.81
N LYS A 71 -35.27 26.67 25.14
CA LYS A 71 -34.05 26.94 25.91
C LYS A 71 -32.84 26.30 25.21
N PRO A 72 -31.77 27.05 24.88
CA PRO A 72 -30.54 26.42 24.42
C PRO A 72 -29.96 25.58 25.57
N ALA A 73 -29.95 24.27 25.38
CA ALA A 73 -29.14 23.37 26.19
C ALA A 73 -27.67 23.81 26.08
N PRO A 74 -26.88 23.75 27.16
CA PRO A 74 -25.48 24.14 27.10
C PRO A 74 -24.77 23.27 26.08
N ALA A 75 -24.25 23.92 25.04
CA ALA A 75 -23.34 23.29 24.10
C ALA A 75 -22.17 22.72 24.91
N ASN A 76 -22.13 21.40 25.05
CA ASN A 76 -20.95 20.66 25.47
C ASN A 76 -19.88 20.91 24.40
N THR A 77 -19.19 22.04 24.55
CA THR A 77 -17.96 22.37 23.86
C THR A 77 -16.91 21.42 24.43
N THR A 78 -16.93 20.20 23.90
CA THR A 78 -15.84 19.25 24.09
C THR A 78 -14.65 19.90 23.41
N LYS A 79 -13.82 20.59 24.19
CA LYS A 79 -12.52 21.09 23.72
C LYS A 79 -11.80 19.92 23.04
N PRO A 80 -11.12 20.15 21.91
CA PRO A 80 -10.33 19.10 21.27
C PRO A 80 -9.37 18.53 22.31
N LYS A 81 -9.51 17.23 22.62
CA LYS A 81 -8.59 16.56 23.54
C LYS A 81 -7.20 16.60 22.89
N THR A 82 -6.29 17.41 23.43
CA THR A 82 -4.88 17.34 23.08
C THR A 82 -4.39 15.94 23.45
N LEU A 83 -4.04 15.14 22.44
CA LEU A 83 -3.53 13.79 22.66
C LEU A 83 -2.05 13.90 23.03
N TYR A 84 -1.67 13.34 24.17
CA TYR A 84 -0.26 13.23 24.53
C TYR A 84 0.36 12.03 23.80
N PRO A 85 1.65 12.09 23.38
CA PRO A 85 2.30 11.01 22.64
C PRO A 85 2.15 9.63 23.31
N ASN A 86 2.30 9.57 24.63
CA ASN A 86 2.15 8.34 25.41
C ASN A 86 0.71 7.79 25.37
N GLU A 87 -0.32 8.64 25.34
CA GLU A 87 -1.70 8.18 25.21
C GLU A 87 -1.92 7.54 23.84
N VAL A 88 -1.42 8.16 22.77
CA VAL A 88 -1.54 7.62 21.40
C VAL A 88 -0.86 6.26 21.31
N ILE A 89 0.35 6.13 21.85
CA ILE A 89 1.09 4.85 21.89
C ILE A 89 0.29 3.78 22.65
N ILE A 90 -0.30 4.11 23.80
CA ILE A 90 -1.15 3.19 24.57
C ILE A 90 -2.35 2.74 23.73
N GLN A 91 -3.00 3.66 23.02
CA GLN A 91 -4.16 3.32 22.19
C GLN A 91 -3.79 2.42 21.01
N VAL A 92 -2.67 2.68 20.33
CA VAL A 92 -2.17 1.80 19.25
C VAL A 92 -1.88 0.41 19.77
N LYS A 93 -1.21 0.27 20.93
CA LYS A 93 -0.94 -1.03 21.55
C LYS A 93 -2.23 -1.77 21.95
N ASN A 94 -3.20 -1.03 22.49
CA ASN A 94 -4.49 -1.60 22.87
C ASN A 94 -5.29 -2.07 21.65
N TRP A 95 -5.26 -1.29 20.57
CA TRP A 95 -5.86 -1.67 19.29
C TRP A 95 -5.17 -2.92 18.73
N ASP A 96 -3.85 -2.91 18.65
CA ASP A 96 -3.05 -4.03 18.14
C ASP A 96 -3.34 -5.31 18.92
N LYS A 97 -3.45 -5.25 20.25
CA LYS A 97 -3.81 -6.40 21.10
C LYS A 97 -5.20 -6.96 20.80
N LYS A 98 -6.15 -6.12 20.39
CA LYS A 98 -7.54 -6.52 20.08
C LYS A 98 -7.72 -7.02 18.65
N LEU A 99 -6.71 -6.87 17.80
CA LEU A 99 -6.76 -7.35 16.43
C LEU A 99 -6.65 -8.88 16.41
N GLY A 100 -7.67 -9.57 15.90
CA GLY A 100 -7.65 -10.99 15.58
C GLY A 100 -7.48 -11.20 14.08
N PHE A 101 -8.37 -10.58 13.29
CA PHE A 101 -8.36 -10.67 11.83
C PHE A 101 -8.34 -9.28 11.19
N LEU A 102 -7.72 -9.16 10.02
CA LEU A 102 -7.77 -7.97 9.19
C LEU A 102 -7.97 -8.37 7.74
N LYS A 103 -8.85 -7.64 7.05
CA LYS A 103 -8.85 -7.51 5.60
C LYS A 103 -8.81 -6.03 5.26
N THR A 104 -7.92 -5.61 4.38
CA THR A 104 -7.84 -4.21 3.93
C THR A 104 -7.37 -4.16 2.50
N ASP A 105 -7.91 -3.23 1.73
CA ASP A 105 -7.33 -2.89 0.44
C ASP A 105 -6.09 -2.03 0.69
N PHE A 106 -5.13 -2.07 -0.23
CA PHE A 106 -3.97 -1.19 -0.18
C PHE A 106 -3.63 -0.59 -1.54
N THR A 107 -3.04 0.59 -1.51
CA THR A 107 -2.30 1.16 -2.64
C THR A 107 -0.93 1.58 -2.13
N GLN A 108 0.11 1.21 -2.86
CA GLN A 108 1.48 1.55 -2.52
C GLN A 108 2.15 2.27 -3.69
N THR A 109 2.94 3.28 -3.38
CA THR A 109 3.83 3.96 -4.32
C THR A 109 5.23 3.96 -3.75
N SER A 110 6.22 3.81 -4.63
CA SER A 110 7.62 4.05 -4.28
C SER A 110 8.22 5.06 -5.23
N GLU A 111 9.02 5.96 -4.67
CA GLU A 111 9.70 7.03 -5.37
C GLU A 111 11.18 7.00 -5.00
N TYR A 112 12.04 7.26 -5.97
CA TYR A 112 13.47 7.44 -5.77
C TYR A 112 13.85 8.85 -6.25
N ASP A 113 14.40 9.65 -5.35
CA ASP A 113 14.78 11.05 -5.61
C ASP A 113 13.61 11.88 -6.20
N GLY A 114 12.41 11.66 -5.64
CA GLY A 114 11.16 12.30 -6.09
C GLY A 114 10.61 11.78 -7.42
N VAL A 115 11.23 10.77 -8.05
CA VAL A 115 10.74 10.15 -9.27
C VAL A 115 9.98 8.87 -8.92
N PRO A 116 8.69 8.72 -9.31
CA PRO A 116 7.95 7.48 -9.11
C PRO A 116 8.60 6.31 -9.85
N ILE A 117 8.96 5.26 -9.12
CA ILE A 117 9.60 4.05 -9.66
C ILE A 117 8.67 2.84 -9.65
N SER A 118 7.65 2.84 -8.78
CA SER A 118 6.67 1.76 -8.76
C SER A 118 5.34 2.20 -8.15
N LYS A 119 4.28 1.49 -8.56
CA LYS A 119 2.97 1.55 -7.95
C LYS A 119 2.38 0.15 -7.92
N SER A 120 1.80 -0.23 -6.79
CA SER A 120 1.05 -1.48 -6.64
C SER A 120 -0.23 -1.24 -5.87
N GLN A 121 -1.17 -2.16 -6.01
CA GLN A 121 -2.44 -2.13 -5.29
C GLN A 121 -2.93 -3.56 -5.09
N GLY A 122 -3.82 -3.75 -4.13
CA GLY A 122 -4.32 -5.08 -3.86
C GLY A 122 -5.07 -5.21 -2.54
N ILE A 123 -5.10 -6.43 -2.03
CA ILE A 123 -5.78 -6.78 -0.79
C ILE A 123 -4.81 -7.48 0.15
N LEU A 124 -4.82 -7.04 1.40
CA LEU A 124 -4.07 -7.64 2.50
C LEU A 124 -5.04 -8.38 3.43
N TYR A 125 -4.64 -9.58 3.84
CA TYR A 125 -5.33 -10.39 4.84
C TYR A 125 -4.35 -10.74 5.96
N TYR A 126 -4.81 -10.67 7.21
CA TYR A 126 -4.01 -11.04 8.37
C TYR A 126 -4.81 -11.83 9.39
N ASP A 127 -4.24 -12.93 9.87
CA ASP A 127 -4.68 -13.71 11.02
C ASP A 127 -3.60 -13.61 12.09
N LYS A 128 -3.89 -12.87 13.17
CA LYS A 128 -2.93 -12.63 14.26
C LYS A 128 -2.64 -13.89 15.06
N ALA A 129 -3.63 -14.75 15.27
CA ALA A 129 -3.49 -15.94 16.12
C ALA A 129 -2.51 -16.94 15.49
N LYS A 130 -2.56 -17.08 14.16
CA LYS A 130 -1.63 -17.91 13.38
C LYS A 130 -0.41 -17.14 12.86
N ASN A 131 -0.38 -15.83 13.02
CA ASN A 131 0.61 -14.92 12.44
C ASN A 131 0.72 -15.09 10.90
N LEU A 132 -0.41 -15.37 10.24
CA LEU A 132 -0.50 -15.51 8.80
C LEU A 132 -0.81 -14.18 8.15
N LEU A 133 -0.02 -13.81 7.15
CA LEU A 133 -0.23 -12.65 6.30
C LEU A 133 -0.35 -13.12 4.85
N ARG A 134 -1.33 -12.58 4.13
CA ARG A 134 -1.49 -12.75 2.69
C ARG A 134 -1.60 -11.40 2.02
N LEU A 135 -0.89 -11.23 0.92
CA LEU A 135 -0.92 -10.05 0.06
C LEU A 135 -1.28 -10.49 -1.35
N ASP A 136 -2.44 -10.08 -1.83
CA ASP A 136 -2.85 -10.26 -3.22
C ASP A 136 -2.61 -8.95 -3.97
N THR A 137 -1.60 -8.92 -4.83
CA THR A 137 -1.34 -7.79 -5.72
C THR A 137 -2.22 -7.92 -6.95
N THR A 138 -2.88 -6.84 -7.34
CA THR A 138 -3.84 -6.80 -8.44
C THR A 138 -3.42 -5.83 -9.54
N ASN A 139 -3.84 -6.13 -10.76
CA ASN A 139 -3.69 -5.23 -11.89
C ASN A 139 -4.77 -4.13 -11.93
N GLY A 140 -4.73 -3.28 -12.96
CA GLY A 140 -5.70 -2.20 -13.17
C GLY A 140 -7.16 -2.67 -13.33
N ASP A 141 -7.37 -3.93 -13.74
CA ASP A 141 -8.70 -4.55 -13.89
C ASP A 141 -9.17 -5.27 -12.60
N GLY A 142 -8.39 -5.20 -11.51
CA GLY A 142 -8.69 -5.87 -10.25
C GLY A 142 -8.44 -7.37 -10.25
N LYS A 143 -7.74 -7.93 -11.26
CA LYS A 143 -7.33 -9.33 -11.28
C LYS A 143 -6.05 -9.52 -10.48
N ILE A 144 -5.98 -10.62 -9.73
CA ILE A 144 -4.78 -11.01 -8.98
C ILE A 144 -3.67 -11.38 -9.97
N GLU A 145 -2.52 -10.72 -9.86
CA GLU A 145 -1.31 -11.03 -10.63
C GLU A 145 -0.32 -11.86 -9.83
N GLN A 146 -0.31 -11.66 -8.50
CA GLN A 146 0.59 -12.34 -7.59
C GLN A 146 -0.04 -12.43 -6.21
N THR A 147 0.18 -13.56 -5.54
CA THR A 147 -0.19 -13.76 -4.14
C THR A 147 1.06 -14.09 -3.33
N ALA A 148 1.32 -13.35 -2.27
CA ALA A 148 2.32 -13.68 -1.28
C ALA A 148 1.64 -14.16 0.00
N ILE A 149 2.05 -15.31 0.56
CA ILE A 149 1.52 -15.86 1.82
C ILE A 149 2.68 -16.18 2.75
N THR A 150 2.59 -15.78 4.01
CA THR A 150 3.65 -16.00 5.01
C THR A 150 3.09 -16.25 6.41
N ASP A 151 3.79 -17.07 7.20
CA ASP A 151 3.62 -17.21 8.65
C ASP A 151 4.71 -16.45 9.45
N LYS A 152 5.47 -15.59 8.76
CA LYS A 152 6.70 -14.91 9.19
C LYS A 152 7.87 -15.83 9.58
N LYS A 153 7.83 -17.11 9.18
CA LYS A 153 9.00 -18.02 9.18
C LYS A 153 9.46 -18.29 7.75
N GLN A 154 8.49 -18.44 6.85
CA GLN A 154 8.71 -18.58 5.42
C GLN A 154 7.66 -17.79 4.64
N ILE A 155 7.96 -17.49 3.39
CA ILE A 155 7.05 -16.84 2.47
C ILE A 155 6.95 -17.68 1.19
N LEU A 156 5.73 -17.86 0.73
CA LEU A 156 5.36 -18.49 -0.53
C LEU A 156 4.83 -17.40 -1.46
N ILE A 157 5.38 -17.35 -2.68
CA ILE A 157 4.93 -16.45 -3.73
C ILE A 157 4.31 -17.29 -4.84
N LEU A 158 3.09 -16.94 -5.22
CA LEU A 158 2.29 -17.58 -6.26
C LEU A 158 2.03 -16.60 -7.41
N ASP A 159 1.90 -17.10 -8.64
CA ASP A 159 1.41 -16.33 -9.78
C ASP A 159 -0.11 -16.11 -9.70
N GLY A 160 -0.66 -15.33 -10.64
CA GLY A 160 -2.11 -15.06 -10.71
C GLY A 160 -2.98 -16.28 -11.00
N GLN A 161 -2.38 -17.42 -11.37
CA GLN A 161 -3.06 -18.71 -11.53
C GLN A 161 -2.97 -19.59 -10.27
N GLY A 162 -2.19 -19.16 -9.27
CA GLY A 162 -1.96 -19.89 -8.02
C GLY A 162 -0.83 -20.91 -8.10
N HIS A 163 -0.01 -20.90 -9.16
CA HIS A 163 1.18 -21.73 -9.24
C HIS A 163 2.33 -21.12 -8.43
N GLU A 164 3.09 -21.97 -7.75
CA GLU A 164 4.26 -21.52 -7.00
C GLU A 164 5.34 -20.93 -7.92
N ILE A 165 5.72 -19.69 -7.64
CA ILE A 165 6.87 -19.03 -8.23
C ILE A 165 8.11 -19.32 -7.38
N THR A 166 8.02 -19.14 -6.07
CA THR A 166 9.13 -19.36 -5.14
C THR A 166 8.67 -19.52 -3.69
N THR A 167 9.50 -20.18 -2.90
CA THR A 167 9.40 -20.25 -1.44
C THR A 167 10.76 -19.92 -0.82
N LEU A 168 10.77 -19.02 0.16
CA LEU A 168 11.99 -18.55 0.84
C LEU A 168 11.79 -18.49 2.36
N SER A 169 12.88 -18.47 3.13
CA SER A 169 12.77 -18.10 4.54
C SER A 169 12.34 -16.63 4.65
N TRP A 170 11.61 -16.31 5.71
CA TRP A 170 11.13 -14.95 5.97
C TRP A 170 12.29 -13.98 6.11
N THR A 171 13.34 -14.38 6.82
CA THR A 171 14.53 -13.56 7.04
C THR A 171 15.24 -13.22 5.74
N GLU A 172 15.48 -14.20 4.87
CA GLU A 172 16.14 -13.96 3.57
C GLU A 172 15.30 -13.05 2.69
N TRP A 173 13.99 -13.27 2.66
CA TRP A 173 13.09 -12.44 1.87
C TRP A 173 13.04 -10.99 2.37
N GLN A 174 12.95 -10.78 3.69
CA GLN A 174 12.93 -9.44 4.32
C GLN A 174 14.19 -8.63 3.99
N GLN A 175 15.36 -9.27 3.92
CA GLN A 175 16.61 -8.60 3.53
C GLN A 175 16.59 -8.06 2.09
N GLY A 176 15.79 -8.67 1.22
CA GLY A 176 15.59 -8.20 -0.15
C GLY A 176 14.49 -7.17 -0.31
N GLN A 177 13.72 -6.87 0.75
CA GLN A 177 12.62 -5.92 0.66
C GLN A 177 13.09 -4.50 0.97
N PRO A 178 12.79 -3.52 0.10
CA PRO A 178 13.08 -2.12 0.40
C PRO A 178 12.24 -1.56 1.56
N ASN A 179 11.21 -2.29 2.00
CA ASN A 179 10.29 -1.86 3.04
C ASN A 179 9.89 -3.03 3.94
N GLN A 180 10.61 -3.22 5.05
CA GLN A 180 10.30 -4.28 6.01
C GLN A 180 9.11 -3.95 6.92
N ALA A 181 8.86 -2.66 7.22
CA ALA A 181 7.83 -2.27 8.16
C ALA A 181 6.40 -2.48 7.62
N LEU A 182 6.21 -2.45 6.29
CA LEU A 182 4.98 -2.90 5.63
C LEU A 182 4.72 -4.40 5.79
N PHE A 183 5.65 -5.18 6.33
CA PHE A 183 5.44 -6.60 6.57
C PHE A 183 5.34 -6.95 8.06
N ASP A 184 5.58 -5.96 8.92
CA ASP A 184 5.30 -6.03 10.35
C ASP A 184 3.84 -5.71 10.71
N PHE A 185 2.94 -5.66 9.70
CA PHE A 185 1.49 -5.50 9.90
C PHE A 185 0.94 -6.47 10.95
N GLY A 186 0.08 -5.92 11.80
CA GLY A 186 -0.57 -6.64 12.89
C GLY A 186 0.33 -6.94 14.09
N ASN A 187 1.58 -6.46 14.08
CA ASN A 187 2.49 -6.50 15.22
C ASN A 187 3.05 -5.10 15.56
N TYR A 188 2.16 -4.13 15.62
CA TYR A 188 2.54 -2.73 15.86
C TYR A 188 3.09 -2.49 17.25
N THR A 189 2.71 -3.32 18.23
CA THR A 189 3.32 -3.26 19.56
C THR A 189 4.81 -3.57 19.50
N ALA A 190 5.22 -4.60 18.74
CA ALA A 190 6.62 -4.91 18.55
C ALA A 190 7.33 -3.84 17.71
N LEU A 191 6.66 -3.32 16.67
CA LEU A 191 7.18 -2.22 15.87
C LEU A 191 7.50 -1.00 16.74
N LEU A 192 6.55 -0.55 17.56
CA LEU A 192 6.75 0.56 18.51
C LEU A 192 7.86 0.29 19.54
N ALA A 193 8.08 -0.98 19.94
CA ALA A 193 9.13 -1.33 20.88
C ALA A 193 10.54 -1.19 20.26
N LYS A 194 10.69 -1.48 18.96
CA LYS A 194 11.95 -1.39 18.21
C LYS A 194 12.34 0.05 17.81
N HIS A 195 11.43 1.02 17.98
CA HIS A 195 11.61 2.39 17.52
C HIS A 195 11.56 3.40 18.66
N ASN A 196 12.27 4.51 18.48
CA ASN A 196 11.98 5.77 19.16
C ASN A 196 10.71 6.35 18.54
N VAL A 197 9.77 6.79 19.37
CA VAL A 197 8.44 7.24 18.92
C VAL A 197 8.24 8.70 19.30
N ALA A 198 7.88 9.52 18.31
CA ALA A 198 7.48 10.90 18.49
C ALA A 198 6.11 11.12 17.83
N LEU A 199 5.36 12.11 18.32
CA LEU A 199 4.12 12.58 17.71
C LEU A 199 4.46 13.86 16.94
N GLU A 200 4.29 13.86 15.62
CA GLU A 200 4.59 15.00 14.76
C GLU A 200 3.35 15.87 14.56
N GLU A 201 2.23 15.22 14.23
CA GLU A 201 0.90 15.82 14.14
C GLU A 201 -0.07 15.06 15.05
N LYS A 202 -1.32 15.54 15.16
CA LYS A 202 -2.33 15.01 16.09
C LYS A 202 -2.48 13.48 16.06
N ASN A 203 -2.31 12.85 14.91
CA ASN A 203 -2.50 11.42 14.67
C ASN A 203 -1.36 10.78 13.85
N VAL A 204 -0.20 11.44 13.74
CA VAL A 204 0.95 10.93 12.97
C VAL A 204 2.07 10.57 13.93
N LEU A 205 2.36 9.28 14.04
CA LEU A 205 3.52 8.79 14.78
C LEU A 205 4.74 8.74 13.87
N LYS A 206 5.80 9.42 14.28
CA LYS A 206 7.14 9.32 13.69
C LYS A 206 7.96 8.30 14.48
N LEU A 207 8.41 7.26 13.79
CA LEU A 207 9.14 6.13 14.31
C LEU A 207 10.54 6.13 13.70
N THR A 208 11.57 6.19 14.54
CA THR A 208 12.98 6.08 14.13
C THR A 208 13.57 4.82 14.75
N PRO A 209 14.22 3.92 13.99
CA PRO A 209 14.83 2.72 14.53
C PRO A 209 15.78 3.04 15.69
N LYS A 210 15.77 2.22 16.74
CA LYS A 210 16.72 2.36 17.86
C LYS A 210 18.12 1.88 17.48
N GLU A 211 18.19 0.90 16.59
CA GLU A 211 19.39 0.23 16.12
C GLU A 211 19.18 -0.21 14.67
N GLY A 212 20.26 -0.39 13.90
CA GLY A 212 20.22 -0.95 12.54
C GLY A 212 20.11 0.11 11.45
N GLU A 213 19.19 -0.11 10.50
CA GLU A 213 19.02 0.69 9.29
C GLU A 213 18.58 2.13 9.57
N GLU A 214 19.07 3.08 8.75
CA GLU A 214 18.71 4.49 8.84
C GLU A 214 17.48 4.79 7.97
N TYR A 215 16.30 4.75 8.58
CA TYR A 215 15.07 5.22 7.96
C TYR A 215 14.16 5.94 8.98
N THR A 216 13.16 6.64 8.46
CA THR A 216 12.05 7.15 9.27
C THR A 216 10.73 6.58 8.77
N LEU A 217 9.97 6.01 9.69
CA LEU A 217 8.64 5.47 9.47
C LEU A 217 7.59 6.45 10.03
N TYR A 218 6.59 6.79 9.24
CA TYR A 218 5.44 7.57 9.65
C TYR A 218 4.20 6.69 9.61
N LEU A 219 3.47 6.65 10.72
CA LEU A 219 2.20 5.95 10.84
C LEU A 219 1.10 6.98 11.07
N THR A 220 0.26 7.21 10.06
CA THR A 220 -0.95 8.01 10.22
C THR A 220 -2.06 7.12 10.74
N LEU A 221 -2.66 7.51 11.85
CA LEU A 221 -3.67 6.73 12.56
C LEU A 221 -5.08 7.29 12.32
N SER A 222 -6.07 6.42 12.22
CA SER A 222 -7.47 6.80 12.23
C SER A 222 -7.85 7.44 13.56
N GLU A 223 -8.52 8.58 13.52
CA GLU A 223 -9.03 9.23 14.73
C GLU A 223 -10.09 8.41 15.48
N LYS A 224 -10.76 7.48 14.78
CA LYS A 224 -11.86 6.69 15.35
C LYS A 224 -11.36 5.57 16.26
N ASP A 225 -10.30 4.88 15.86
CA ASP A 225 -9.88 3.63 16.53
C ASP A 225 -8.37 3.38 16.51
N TYR A 226 -7.56 4.37 16.12
CA TYR A 226 -6.11 4.31 16.08
C TYR A 226 -5.54 3.23 15.13
N PHE A 227 -6.34 2.73 14.19
CA PHE A 227 -5.87 1.90 13.09
C PHE A 227 -4.92 2.68 12.18
N PRO A 228 -3.74 2.14 11.81
CA PRO A 228 -2.86 2.77 10.83
C PRO A 228 -3.51 2.80 9.44
N THR A 229 -3.80 3.99 8.92
CA THR A 229 -4.41 4.19 7.59
C THR A 229 -3.38 4.54 6.52
N ASN A 230 -2.22 5.07 6.93
CA ASN A 230 -1.10 5.34 6.04
C ASN A 230 0.20 4.93 6.72
N ILE A 231 1.08 4.33 5.93
CA ILE A 231 2.43 3.97 6.31
C ILE A 231 3.38 4.58 5.29
N LYS A 232 4.23 5.51 5.74
CA LYS A 232 5.25 6.12 4.90
C LYS A 232 6.62 5.83 5.45
N ILE A 233 7.53 5.38 4.60
CA ILE A 233 8.94 5.16 4.92
C ILE A 233 9.77 6.10 4.08
N VAL A 234 10.71 6.77 4.73
CA VAL A 234 11.70 7.63 4.11
C VAL A 234 13.08 7.09 4.49
N SER A 235 13.85 6.67 3.49
CA SER A 235 15.20 6.12 3.64
C SER A 235 16.09 6.68 2.55
N ASP A 236 17.04 7.54 2.91
CA ASP A 236 17.92 8.22 1.95
C ASP A 236 17.11 8.91 0.83
N LEU A 237 17.29 8.49 -0.43
CA LEU A 237 16.54 9.00 -1.59
C LEU A 237 15.22 8.26 -1.84
N MET A 238 14.94 7.19 -1.11
CA MET A 238 13.76 6.34 -1.31
C MET A 238 12.61 6.77 -0.39
N VAL A 239 11.43 6.97 -0.99
CA VAL A 239 10.17 7.14 -0.27
C VAL A 239 9.22 6.02 -0.69
N THR A 240 8.66 5.29 0.27
CA THR A 240 7.57 4.35 0.00
C THR A 240 6.40 4.70 0.87
N GLU A 241 5.23 4.83 0.26
CA GLU A 241 3.99 5.15 0.95
C GLU A 241 2.93 4.11 0.61
N ALA A 242 2.25 3.60 1.64
CA ALA A 242 1.13 2.69 1.51
C ALA A 242 -0.09 3.25 2.22
N GLN A 243 -1.21 3.28 1.52
CA GLN A 243 -2.51 3.64 2.07
C GLN A 243 -3.33 2.37 2.27
N LEU A 244 -3.99 2.28 3.42
CA LEU A 244 -4.88 1.17 3.76
C LEU A 244 -6.33 1.65 3.72
N LEU A 245 -7.12 0.98 2.91
CA LEU A 245 -8.47 1.38 2.55
C LEU A 245 -9.45 0.25 2.90
N ASN A 246 -10.70 0.61 3.16
CA ASN A 246 -11.79 -0.36 3.35
C ASN A 246 -11.50 -1.45 4.42
N ALA A 247 -10.80 -1.07 5.49
CA ALA A 247 -10.36 -2.01 6.51
C ALA A 247 -11.54 -2.67 7.27
N GLN A 248 -11.65 -3.98 7.15
CA GLN A 248 -12.53 -4.88 7.90
C GLN A 248 -11.72 -5.52 9.03
N LYS A 249 -12.09 -5.25 10.28
CA LYS A 249 -11.33 -5.63 11.48
C LYS A 249 -12.13 -6.62 12.31
N ASN A 250 -11.50 -7.72 12.67
CA ASN A 250 -12.08 -8.82 13.46
C ASN A 250 -13.30 -9.49 12.83
N GLU A 251 -13.47 -9.32 11.52
CA GLU A 251 -14.43 -10.09 10.73
C GLU A 251 -13.80 -11.42 10.32
N SER A 252 -14.62 -12.47 10.23
CA SER A 252 -14.13 -13.79 9.83
C SER A 252 -13.58 -13.74 8.40
N LEU A 253 -12.37 -14.24 8.23
CA LEU A 253 -11.77 -14.41 6.90
C LEU A 253 -12.35 -15.65 6.20
N PRO A 254 -12.44 -15.66 4.87
CA PRO A 254 -12.76 -16.87 4.12
C PRO A 254 -11.86 -18.05 4.51
N PHE A 255 -12.45 -19.24 4.56
CA PHE A 255 -11.76 -20.45 5.04
C PHE A 255 -10.47 -20.76 4.27
N ASP A 256 -10.46 -20.50 2.96
CA ASP A 256 -9.33 -20.82 2.09
C ASP A 256 -8.36 -19.65 1.89
N THR A 257 -8.49 -18.55 2.64
CA THR A 257 -7.62 -17.36 2.51
C THR A 257 -6.14 -17.70 2.56
N PHE A 258 -5.71 -18.65 3.38
CA PHE A 258 -4.28 -18.98 3.53
C PHE A 258 -3.89 -20.37 3.00
N ARG A 259 -4.80 -21.09 2.35
CA ARG A 259 -4.60 -22.53 2.01
C ARG A 259 -3.99 -22.80 0.65
N GLN A 260 -3.80 -21.76 -0.17
CA GLN A 260 -3.21 -21.90 -1.50
C GLN A 260 -1.75 -22.37 -1.42
N GLY A 261 -1.37 -23.26 -2.33
CA GLY A 261 -0.03 -23.88 -2.36
C GLY A 261 0.26 -24.91 -1.26
N GLY A 262 -0.70 -25.21 -0.37
CA GLY A 262 -0.62 -26.33 0.58
C GLY A 262 0.37 -26.20 1.74
N LEU A 263 1.12 -25.09 1.79
CA LEU A 263 2.19 -24.84 2.75
C LEU A 263 1.66 -24.45 4.14
N PHE A 264 0.54 -23.72 4.19
CA PHE A 264 -0.06 -23.21 5.44
C PHE A 264 -1.44 -23.86 5.65
N LYS A 265 -1.70 -24.42 6.84
CA LYS A 265 -2.92 -25.18 7.17
C LYS A 265 -3.75 -24.56 8.31
#